data_AF-J1GYL3-F1
#
_entry.id   AF-J1GYL3-F1
#
_cell.length_a   1.000
_cell.length_b   1.000
_cell.length_c   1.000
_cell.angle_alpha   90.00
_cell.angle_beta   90.00
_cell.angle_gamma   90.00
#
_symmetry.space_group_name_H-M   'P 1'
#
loop_
_entity.id
_entity.type
_entity.pdbx_description
1 polymer ?
#
loop_
_entity_poly.entity_id
_entity_poly.type
_entity_poly.pdbx_seq_one_letter_code
_entity_poly.pdbx_strand_id
1 'polypeptide(L)'
;MTVENLQMFAKKPKVNLVTSKDNHFNNWLNKGSSNNSVYYGIDANTGDAVYTGITKQGLNSRRSQHNRQGKNFEELSEQYSDLTRNQARAVEQYLIENGHANQLNKINSISPKNKMYNDAMKWAEKYLNGGN
;
A
#
# COMPACT_ATOMS: atom_id res chain seq x y z
N MET A 1 9.07 20.82 -58.30
CA MET A 1 10.10 20.74 -57.24
C MET A 1 10.16 22.09 -56.57
N THR A 2 9.67 22.19 -55.34
CA THR A 2 9.95 23.33 -54.45
C THR A 2 10.05 22.81 -53.02
N VAL A 3 10.92 23.48 -52.30
CA VAL A 3 11.70 23.02 -51.16
C VAL A 3 11.03 23.40 -49.84
N GLU A 4 10.13 22.59 -49.30
CA GLU A 4 9.64 22.81 -47.91
C GLU A 4 9.59 21.52 -47.08
N ASN A 5 10.44 20.56 -47.43
CA ASN A 5 10.65 19.33 -46.67
C ASN A 5 11.74 19.52 -45.59
N LEU A 6 11.68 20.60 -44.80
CA LEU A 6 12.71 20.90 -43.80
C LEU A 6 12.19 21.57 -42.52
N GLN A 7 11.11 21.07 -41.92
CA GLN A 7 10.80 21.30 -40.51
C GLN A 7 10.31 20.00 -39.84
N MET A 8 11.11 18.94 -40.01
CA MET A 8 10.94 17.62 -39.40
C MET A 8 11.95 17.33 -38.29
N PHE A 9 12.53 18.33 -37.61
CA PHE A 9 13.41 18.08 -36.46
C PHE A 9 13.24 19.09 -35.32
N ALA A 10 13.03 18.50 -34.12
CA ALA A 10 13.25 19.04 -32.79
C ALA A 10 12.13 19.86 -32.11
N LYS A 11 10.94 19.29 -31.99
CA LYS A 11 10.25 19.39 -30.69
C LYS A 11 10.72 18.20 -29.85
N LYS A 12 11.83 18.40 -29.12
CA LYS A 12 12.27 17.45 -28.08
C LYS A 12 11.04 17.15 -27.20
N PRO A 13 10.77 15.88 -26.84
CA PRO A 13 9.73 15.61 -25.87
C PRO A 13 10.03 16.46 -24.64
N LYS A 14 9.01 17.16 -24.12
CA LYS A 14 9.10 17.72 -22.77
C LYS A 14 9.41 16.54 -21.87
N VAL A 15 10.67 16.42 -21.47
CA VAL A 15 11.06 15.54 -20.39
C VAL A 15 10.25 16.05 -19.21
N ASN A 16 9.17 15.34 -18.87
CA ASN A 16 8.60 15.43 -17.54
C ASN A 16 9.75 15.00 -16.64
N LEU A 17 10.47 15.97 -16.08
CA LEU A 17 11.34 15.72 -14.94
C LEU A 17 10.40 15.27 -13.83
N VAL A 18 10.05 13.98 -13.83
CA VAL A 18 9.63 13.26 -12.64
C VAL A 18 10.70 13.58 -11.62
N THR A 19 10.34 14.39 -10.64
CA THR A 19 11.32 15.03 -9.76
C THR A 19 12.10 13.93 -9.06
N SER A 20 13.36 14.17 -8.66
CA SER A 20 14.16 13.10 -8.03
C SER A 20 13.49 12.53 -6.77
N LYS A 21 12.59 13.32 -6.14
CA LYS A 21 11.73 12.91 -5.04
C LYS A 21 10.66 11.90 -5.48
N ASP A 22 9.98 12.13 -6.60
CA ASP A 22 9.01 11.18 -7.17
C ASP A 22 9.70 9.87 -7.55
N ASN A 23 10.90 9.94 -8.14
CA ASN A 23 11.70 8.75 -8.43
C ASN A 23 12.14 8.03 -7.14
N HIS A 24 12.57 8.75 -6.09
CA HIS A 24 12.93 8.12 -4.82
C HIS A 24 11.73 7.45 -4.15
N PHE A 25 10.57 8.12 -4.10
CA PHE A 25 9.36 7.56 -3.52
C PHE A 25 8.87 6.35 -4.32
N ASN A 26 8.77 6.45 -5.65
CA ASN A 26 8.34 5.34 -6.49
C ASN A 26 9.28 4.14 -6.39
N ASN A 27 10.59 4.37 -6.33
CA ASN A 27 11.57 3.29 -6.11
C ASN A 27 11.41 2.65 -4.73
N TRP A 28 11.11 3.43 -3.70
CA TRP A 28 10.82 2.90 -2.36
C TRP A 28 9.51 2.11 -2.36
N LEU A 29 8.44 2.70 -2.91
CA LEU A 29 7.09 2.15 -2.93
C LEU A 29 7.07 0.81 -3.68
N ASN A 30 7.70 0.74 -4.85
CA ASN A 30 7.72 -0.45 -5.69
C ASN A 30 8.85 -1.44 -5.36
N LYS A 31 9.52 -1.27 -4.21
CA LYS A 31 10.63 -2.14 -3.84
C LYS A 31 10.16 -3.55 -3.47
N GLY A 32 10.66 -4.54 -4.20
CA GLY A 32 10.47 -5.96 -3.95
C GLY A 32 9.28 -6.55 -4.71
N SER A 33 9.01 -7.84 -4.48
CA SER A 33 7.93 -8.56 -5.17
C SER A 33 6.54 -8.13 -4.69
N SER A 34 5.59 -8.14 -5.62
CA SER A 34 4.17 -7.92 -5.38
C SER A 34 3.47 -9.18 -4.86
N ASN A 35 3.82 -9.60 -3.65
CA ASN A 35 3.29 -10.82 -3.03
C ASN A 35 2.84 -10.61 -1.58
N ASN A 36 2.44 -9.39 -1.24
CA ASN A 36 1.86 -9.07 0.04
C ASN A 36 0.39 -8.73 -0.14
N SER A 37 -0.41 -9.07 0.86
CA SER A 37 -1.79 -8.65 0.98
C SER A 37 -2.03 -7.86 2.26
N VAL A 38 -3.09 -7.05 2.23
CA VAL A 38 -3.68 -6.35 3.36
C VAL A 38 -4.95 -7.10 3.74
N TYR A 39 -5.17 -7.34 5.02
CA TYR A 39 -6.33 -8.09 5.52
C TYR A 39 -6.92 -7.44 6.76
N TYR A 40 -8.19 -7.76 7.01
CA TYR A 40 -8.85 -7.54 8.29
C TYR A 40 -8.85 -8.81 9.15
N GLY A 41 -8.59 -8.67 10.44
CA GLY A 41 -8.80 -9.72 11.43
C GLY A 41 -10.22 -9.65 11.97
N ILE A 42 -10.98 -10.72 11.78
CA ILE A 42 -12.38 -10.82 12.20
C ILE A 42 -12.43 -11.46 13.58
N ASP A 43 -12.99 -10.75 14.58
CA ASP A 43 -13.09 -11.27 15.95
C ASP A 43 -14.04 -12.47 16.01
N ALA A 44 -13.63 -13.54 16.67
CA ALA A 44 -14.42 -14.78 16.72
C ALA A 44 -15.66 -14.70 17.60
N ASN A 45 -15.75 -13.72 18.50
CA ASN A 45 -16.91 -13.57 19.37
C ASN A 45 -17.95 -12.65 18.75
N THR A 46 -17.51 -11.56 18.09
CA THR A 46 -18.43 -10.55 17.57
C THR A 46 -18.67 -10.65 16.06
N GLY A 47 -17.74 -11.25 15.31
CA GLY A 47 -17.75 -11.25 13.85
C GLY A 47 -17.31 -9.91 13.23
N ASP A 48 -16.86 -8.95 14.03
CA ASP A 48 -16.45 -7.63 13.54
C ASP A 48 -14.99 -7.63 13.06
N ALA A 49 -14.70 -6.78 12.08
CA ALA A 49 -13.33 -6.46 11.70
C ALA A 49 -12.70 -5.54 12.75
N VAL A 50 -11.69 -6.04 13.47
CA VAL A 50 -11.09 -5.35 14.63
C VAL A 50 -9.59 -5.05 14.49
N TYR A 51 -8.98 -5.48 13.37
CA TYR A 51 -7.54 -5.37 13.14
C TYR A 51 -7.23 -5.27 11.65
N THR A 52 -6.31 -4.40 11.28
CA THR A 52 -5.75 -4.33 9.92
C THR A 52 -4.32 -4.83 9.96
N GLY A 53 -3.95 -5.72 9.04
CA GLY A 53 -2.60 -6.26 8.97
C GLY A 53 -2.14 -6.51 7.55
N ILE A 54 -0.83 -6.75 7.38
CA ILE A 54 -0.26 -7.24 6.12
C ILE A 54 0.42 -8.60 6.28
N THR A 55 0.50 -9.35 5.18
CA THR A 55 1.19 -10.63 5.15
C THR A 55 1.70 -10.98 3.76
N LYS A 56 2.77 -11.77 3.69
CA LYS A 56 3.21 -12.51 2.49
C LYS A 56 2.92 -14.03 2.59
N GLN A 57 2.42 -14.45 3.75
CA GLN A 57 2.08 -15.84 4.05
C GLN A 57 0.60 -16.07 3.75
N GLY A 58 0.19 -17.33 3.59
CA GLY A 58 -1.23 -17.67 3.57
C GLY A 58 -1.95 -17.20 4.84
N LEU A 59 -3.19 -16.72 4.65
CA LEU A 59 -4.01 -16.10 5.69
C LEU A 59 -4.19 -17.03 6.90
N ASN A 60 -4.41 -18.33 6.68
CA ASN A 60 -4.54 -19.31 7.77
C ASN A 60 -3.30 -19.41 8.65
N SER A 61 -2.10 -19.44 8.05
CA SER A 61 -0.84 -19.48 8.80
C SER A 61 -0.62 -18.19 9.60
N ARG A 62 -0.96 -17.04 9.01
CA ARG A 62 -0.88 -15.75 9.69
C ARG A 62 -1.90 -15.64 10.83
N ARG A 63 -3.14 -16.12 10.63
CA ARG A 63 -4.20 -16.21 11.65
C ARG A 63 -3.71 -17.02 12.84
N SER A 64 -3.18 -18.22 12.60
CA SER A 64 -2.66 -19.09 13.67
C SER A 64 -1.54 -18.42 14.47
N GLN A 65 -0.68 -17.60 13.85
CA GLN A 65 0.34 -16.84 14.57
C GLN A 65 -0.26 -15.77 15.48
N HIS A 66 -1.26 -15.02 14.99
CA HIS A 66 -1.97 -14.05 15.82
C HIS A 66 -2.67 -14.71 17.00
N ASN A 67 -3.34 -15.83 16.77
CA ASN A 67 -4.09 -16.50 17.83
C ASN A 67 -3.16 -17.11 18.90
N ARG A 68 -1.99 -17.62 18.49
CA ARG A 68 -0.92 -18.02 19.43
C ARG A 68 -0.37 -16.86 20.27
N GLN A 69 -0.51 -15.62 19.81
CA GLN A 69 -0.13 -14.41 20.53
C GLN A 69 -1.29 -13.82 21.35
N GLY A 70 -2.40 -14.56 21.51
CA GLY A 70 -3.53 -14.15 22.34
C GLY A 70 -4.55 -13.27 21.62
N LYS A 71 -4.48 -13.16 20.29
CA LYS A 71 -5.64 -12.66 19.51
C LYS A 71 -6.68 -13.76 19.37
N ASN A 72 -7.91 -13.39 19.05
CA ASN A 72 -9.02 -14.33 18.90
C ASN A 72 -9.71 -14.16 17.54
N PHE A 73 -8.95 -14.32 16.46
CA PHE A 73 -9.52 -14.17 15.12
C PHE A 73 -10.17 -15.46 14.63
N GLU A 74 -11.43 -15.36 14.20
CA GLU A 74 -12.10 -16.43 13.47
C GLU A 74 -11.50 -16.55 12.08
N GLU A 75 -11.27 -15.44 11.39
CA GLU A 75 -10.61 -15.45 10.10
C GLU A 75 -9.77 -14.19 9.85
N LEU A 76 -8.95 -14.24 8.80
CA LEU A 76 -8.37 -13.05 8.20
C LEU A 76 -9.02 -12.86 6.83
N SER A 77 -9.75 -11.77 6.66
CA SER A 77 -10.43 -11.40 5.42
C SER A 77 -9.50 -10.53 4.57
N GLU A 78 -9.01 -11.07 3.45
CA GLU A 78 -8.17 -10.31 2.51
C GLU A 78 -8.95 -9.18 1.86
N GLN A 79 -8.36 -7.98 1.85
CA GLN A 79 -8.97 -6.76 1.30
C GLN A 79 -8.28 -6.34 0.01
N TYR A 80 -6.94 -6.44 -0.02
CA TYR A 80 -6.10 -6.05 -1.16
C TYR A 80 -4.94 -7.02 -1.29
N SER A 81 -4.57 -7.39 -2.51
CA SER A 81 -3.51 -8.34 -2.83
C SER A 81 -2.58 -7.81 -3.93
N ASP A 82 -1.58 -8.60 -4.31
CA ASP A 82 -0.59 -8.26 -5.35
C ASP A 82 0.16 -6.93 -5.10
N LEU A 83 0.40 -6.64 -3.82
CA LEU A 83 1.12 -5.45 -3.39
C LEU A 83 2.58 -5.76 -3.08
N THR A 84 3.47 -4.82 -3.39
CA THR A 84 4.78 -4.81 -2.74
C THR A 84 4.59 -4.61 -1.25
N ARG A 85 5.61 -4.97 -0.46
CA ARG A 85 5.54 -4.74 0.99
C ARG A 85 5.29 -3.27 1.34
N ASN A 86 5.88 -2.32 0.62
CA ASN A 86 5.73 -0.89 0.95
C ASN A 86 4.39 -0.32 0.50
N GLN A 87 3.82 -0.82 -0.59
CA GLN A 87 2.43 -0.53 -0.96
C GLN A 87 1.46 -1.07 0.10
N ALA A 88 1.61 -2.32 0.51
CA ALA A 88 0.79 -2.91 1.56
C ALA A 88 0.89 -2.13 2.89
N ARG A 89 2.10 -1.69 3.28
CA ARG A 89 2.29 -0.82 4.46
C ARG A 89 1.62 0.54 4.32
N ALA A 90 1.61 1.12 3.12
CA ALA A 90 0.94 2.39 2.86
C ALA A 90 -0.57 2.24 3.03
N VAL A 91 -1.16 1.19 2.43
CA VAL A 91 -2.59 0.87 2.59
C VAL A 91 -2.94 0.56 4.05
N GLU A 92 -2.17 -0.30 4.72
CA GLU A 92 -2.36 -0.63 6.13
C GLU A 92 -2.28 0.61 7.01
N GLN A 93 -1.31 1.51 6.80
CA GLN A 93 -1.20 2.75 7.57
C GLN A 93 -2.41 3.65 7.35
N TYR A 94 -2.85 3.81 6.11
CA TYR A 94 -4.03 4.61 5.79
C TYR A 94 -5.29 4.08 6.48
N LEU A 95 -5.49 2.76 6.47
CA LEU A 95 -6.62 2.10 7.12
C LEU A 95 -6.52 2.11 8.66
N ILE A 96 -5.31 2.09 9.22
CA ILE A 96 -5.14 2.28 10.67
C ILE A 96 -5.63 3.67 11.09
N GLU A 97 -5.40 4.70 10.29
CA GLU A 97 -5.77 6.08 10.65
C GLU A 97 -7.19 6.48 10.23
N ASN A 98 -7.70 5.93 9.12
CA ASN A 98 -8.96 6.36 8.51
C ASN A 98 -9.99 5.23 8.35
N GLY A 99 -9.61 3.98 8.62
CA GLY A 99 -10.48 2.81 8.51
C GLY A 99 -11.20 2.45 9.81
N HIS A 100 -12.08 1.46 9.73
CA HIS A 100 -12.91 1.01 10.86
C HIS A 100 -12.33 -0.19 11.64
N ALA A 101 -11.36 -0.91 11.06
CA ALA A 101 -10.83 -2.17 11.61
C ALA A 101 -9.43 -1.97 12.20
N ASN A 102 -9.31 -1.23 13.30
CA ASN A 102 -8.03 -0.84 13.90
C ASN A 102 -7.98 -0.92 15.43
N GLN A 103 -9.05 -1.37 16.08
CA GLN A 103 -9.22 -1.38 17.53
C GLN A 103 -8.10 -2.15 18.23
N LEU A 104 -7.58 -3.21 17.60
CA LEU A 104 -6.47 -4.02 18.11
C LEU A 104 -5.09 -3.64 17.54
N ASN A 105 -5.01 -2.65 16.66
CA ASN A 105 -3.74 -2.16 16.14
C ASN A 105 -3.05 -1.31 17.21
N LYS A 106 -1.93 -1.83 17.74
CA LYS A 106 -1.12 -1.14 18.76
C LYS A 106 0.00 -0.29 18.18
N ILE A 107 0.35 -0.52 16.92
CA ILE A 107 1.49 0.11 16.27
C ILE A 107 1.13 0.53 14.84
N ASN A 108 1.80 1.58 14.40
CA ASN A 108 1.76 2.04 13.02
C ASN A 108 2.55 1.10 12.10
N SER A 109 2.03 0.87 10.90
CA SER A 109 2.75 0.20 9.82
C SER A 109 3.87 1.08 9.27
N ILE A 110 3.65 2.39 9.19
CA ILE A 110 4.67 3.38 8.83
C ILE A 110 4.73 4.42 9.93
N SER A 111 5.91 4.61 10.53
CA SER A 111 6.09 5.66 11.53
C SER A 111 5.75 7.05 10.94
N PRO A 112 4.99 7.90 11.65
CA PRO A 112 4.74 9.29 11.23
C PRO A 112 6.02 10.13 11.05
N LYS A 113 7.14 9.69 11.66
CA LYS A 113 8.46 10.32 11.49
C LYS A 113 9.21 9.85 10.24
N ASN A 114 8.68 8.88 9.49
CA ASN A 114 9.31 8.38 8.28
C ASN A 114 9.19 9.40 7.15
N LYS A 115 10.30 9.69 6.46
CA LYS A 115 10.33 10.62 5.31
C LYS A 115 9.36 10.27 4.17
N MET A 116 8.94 9.01 4.06
CA MET A 116 7.99 8.53 3.05
C MET A 116 6.53 8.58 3.52
N TYR A 117 6.27 8.89 4.79
CA TYR A 117 4.95 8.74 5.40
C TYR A 117 3.87 9.56 4.68
N ASN A 118 4.08 10.86 4.48
CA ASN A 118 3.09 11.72 3.81
C ASN A 118 2.81 11.28 2.36
N ASP A 119 3.85 10.91 1.62
CA ASP A 119 3.71 10.47 0.23
C ASP A 119 3.03 9.08 0.16
N ALA A 120 3.30 8.20 1.14
CA ALA A 120 2.63 6.91 1.28
C ALA A 120 1.14 7.05 1.59
N MET A 121 0.75 7.96 2.50
CA MET A 121 -0.65 8.22 2.83
C MET A 121 -1.44 8.74 1.63
N LYS A 122 -0.87 9.70 0.88
CA LYS A 122 -1.47 10.23 -0.36
C LYS A 122 -1.61 9.14 -1.43
N TRP A 123 -0.59 8.31 -1.59
CA TRP A 123 -0.63 7.22 -2.55
C TRP A 123 -1.72 6.20 -2.17
N ALA A 124 -1.81 5.82 -0.89
CA ALA A 124 -2.81 4.87 -0.42
C ALA A 124 -4.23 5.42 -0.58
N GLU A 125 -4.47 6.68 -0.25
CA GLU A 125 -5.76 7.35 -0.49
C GLU A 125 -6.16 7.29 -1.96
N LYS A 126 -5.23 7.60 -2.87
CA LYS A 126 -5.49 7.56 -4.31
C LYS A 126 -5.80 6.13 -4.78
N TYR A 127 -4.99 5.16 -4.34
CA TYR A 127 -5.13 3.74 -4.68
C TYR A 127 -6.50 3.19 -4.25
N LEU A 128 -6.93 3.50 -3.03
CA LEU A 128 -8.22 3.03 -2.48
C LEU A 128 -9.43 3.66 -3.18
N ASN A 129 -9.28 4.88 -3.71
CA ASN A 129 -10.31 5.55 -4.49
C ASN A 129 -10.28 5.18 -5.99
N GLY A 130 -9.56 4.11 -6.37
CA GLY A 130 -9.49 3.61 -7.74
C GLY A 130 -8.61 4.44 -8.68
N GLY A 131 -7.84 5.39 -8.15
CA GLY A 131 -6.90 6.19 -8.94
C GLY A 131 -5.55 5.51 -9.06
N ASN A 132 -5.22 4.99 -10.24
CA ASN A 132 -3.85 4.62 -10.61
C ASN A 132 -3.15 5.78 -11.34
#